data_AF-A0AAE1U9X9-F1
#
_entry.id   AF-A0AAE1U9X9-F1
#
_cell.length_a   1.000
_cell.length_b   1.000
_cell.length_c   1.000
_cell.angle_alpha   90.00
_cell.angle_beta   90.00
_cell.angle_gamma   90.00
#
_symmetry.space_group_name_H-M   'P 1'
#
loop_
_entity.id
_entity.type
_entity.pdbx_description
1 polymer ?
#
loop_
_entity_poly.entity_id
_entity_poly.type
_entity_poly.pdbx_seq_one_letter_code
_entity_poly.pdbx_strand_id
1 'polypeptide(L)'
;MQELTGKHFHTSEQHEEMTEARRERDRKDAEKVLAFFKDYDPFQESNELRNIANGVTGPASANPHLLYEVGMNIVQKMEGSNAFDFSFRKKDQVESLGAKVTINAEKVPIDPQLLF
;
A
#
# COMPACT_ATOMS: atom_id res chain seq x y z
N MET A 1 23.62 13.29 43.38
CA MET A 1 23.85 11.83 43.27
C MET A 1 24.68 11.45 42.02
N GLN A 2 25.35 12.40 41.37
CA GLN A 2 26.18 12.14 40.18
C GLN A 2 27.67 11.98 40.56
N GLU A 3 28.13 12.72 41.57
CA GLU A 3 29.52 12.61 42.08
C GLU A 3 29.81 11.34 42.88
N LEU A 4 28.79 10.63 43.38
CA LEU A 4 28.99 9.41 44.19
C LEU A 4 29.31 8.17 43.33
N THR A 5 28.96 8.16 42.04
CA THR A 5 29.09 6.98 41.17
C THR A 5 30.07 7.15 40.01
N GLY A 6 30.71 8.32 39.87
CA GLY A 6 31.68 8.59 38.80
C GLY A 6 31.13 8.49 37.38
N LYS A 7 29.80 8.42 37.21
CA LYS A 7 29.15 8.35 35.90
C LYS A 7 28.78 9.75 35.43
N HIS A 8 29.61 10.31 34.56
CA HIS A 8 29.21 11.45 33.73
C HIS A 8 28.26 10.95 32.64
N PHE A 9 26.96 11.18 32.82
CA PHE A 9 25.99 11.06 31.74
C PHE A 9 26.17 12.26 30.80
N HIS A 10 27.08 12.14 29.83
CA HIS A 10 27.11 13.05 28.69
C HIS A 10 26.04 12.58 27.69
N THR A 11 24.91 13.28 27.65
CA THR A 11 24.03 13.24 26.48
C THR A 11 24.76 13.93 25.34
N SER A 12 25.35 13.14 24.44
CA SER A 12 25.82 13.60 23.13
C SER A 12 24.62 13.74 22.19
N GLU A 13 24.65 14.73 21.29
CA GLU A 13 23.64 14.88 20.22
C GLU A 13 23.45 13.57 19.43
N GLN A 14 24.53 12.78 19.31
CA GLN A 14 24.53 11.47 18.67
C GLN A 14 23.73 10.38 19.41
N HIS A 15 23.27 10.64 20.63
CA HIS A 15 22.58 9.68 21.50
C HIS A 15 21.21 10.16 21.97
N GLU A 16 20.69 11.27 21.41
CA GLU A 16 19.41 11.82 21.84
C GLU A 16 18.24 10.84 21.64
N GLU A 17 18.28 10.04 20.57
CA GLU A 17 17.28 9.00 20.29
C GLU A 17 17.26 7.88 21.36
N MET A 18 18.37 7.68 22.06
CA MET A 18 18.44 6.66 23.12
C MET A 18 17.92 7.15 24.48
N THR A 19 17.49 8.41 24.56
CA THR A 19 16.89 8.93 25.79
C THR A 19 15.61 8.17 26.14
N GLU A 20 15.37 7.96 27.43
CA GLU A 20 14.20 7.20 27.92
C GLU A 20 12.88 7.79 27.39
N ALA A 21 12.80 9.13 27.30
CA ALA A 21 11.63 9.82 26.78
C ALA A 21 11.34 9.52 25.29
N ARG A 22 12.37 9.48 24.43
CA ARG A 22 12.20 9.16 23.00
C ARG A 22 11.89 7.68 22.81
N ARG A 23 12.59 6.80 23.50
CA ARG A 23 12.30 5.34 23.51
C ARG A 23 10.87 5.02 23.95
N GLU A 24 10.37 5.71 24.97
CA GLU A 24 9.00 5.53 25.44
C GLU A 24 7.95 6.07 24.45
N ARG A 25 8.27 7.15 23.73
CA ARG A 25 7.43 7.65 22.64
C ARG A 25 7.38 6.65 21.49
N ASP A 26 8.53 6.16 21.04
CA ASP A 26 8.62 5.19 19.95
C ASP A 26 7.85 3.90 20.29
N ARG A 27 7.98 3.42 21.54
CA ARG A 27 7.20 2.27 22.02
C ARG A 27 5.70 2.54 21.91
N LYS A 28 5.21 3.69 22.39
CA LYS A 28 3.78 4.04 22.31
C LYS A 28 3.29 4.18 20.87
N ASP A 29 4.09 4.77 19.99
CA ASP A 29 3.69 4.96 18.61
C ASP A 29 3.70 3.63 17.84
N ALA A 30 4.68 2.76 18.10
CA ALA A 30 4.68 1.40 17.59
C ALA A 30 3.45 0.61 18.07
N GLU A 31 3.07 0.74 19.35
CA GLU A 31 1.86 0.10 19.89
C GLU A 31 0.58 0.60 19.22
N LYS A 32 0.48 1.90 18.89
CA LYS A 32 -0.66 2.44 18.13
C LYS A 32 -0.72 1.86 16.73
N VAL A 33 0.41 1.79 16.03
CA VAL A 33 0.49 1.22 14.68
C VAL A 33 0.13 -0.27 14.70
N LEU A 34 0.64 -1.02 15.68
CA LEU A 34 0.30 -2.44 15.85
C LEU A 34 -1.18 -2.64 16.18
N ALA A 35 -1.75 -1.79 17.04
CA ALA A 35 -3.18 -1.84 17.33
C ALA A 35 -4.02 -1.55 16.08
N PHE A 36 -3.61 -0.60 15.25
CA PHE A 36 -4.27 -0.28 13.98
C PHE A 36 -4.23 -1.45 12.99
N PHE A 37 -3.08 -2.12 12.86
CA PHE A 37 -2.93 -3.29 11.98
C PHE A 37 -3.68 -4.53 12.46
N LYS A 38 -4.20 -4.57 13.69
CA LYS A 38 -5.08 -5.69 14.11
C LYS A 38 -6.36 -5.76 13.29
N ASP A 39 -6.89 -4.60 12.91
CA ASP A 39 -8.14 -4.50 12.15
C ASP A 39 -7.86 -4.47 10.63
N TYR A 40 -6.72 -3.89 10.24
CA TYR A 40 -6.32 -3.70 8.84
C TYR A 40 -4.87 -4.15 8.62
N ASP A 41 -4.63 -5.46 8.70
CA ASP A 41 -3.29 -6.04 8.46
C ASP A 41 -2.91 -5.92 6.98
N PRO A 42 -1.87 -5.14 6.61
CA PRO A 42 -1.44 -4.99 5.23
C PRO A 42 -0.79 -6.24 4.64
N PHE A 43 -0.46 -7.24 5.47
CA PHE A 43 0.19 -8.49 5.05
C PHE A 43 -0.77 -9.67 5.03
N GLN A 44 -2.02 -9.48 5.44
CA GLN A 44 -3.02 -10.53 5.32
C GLN A 44 -3.25 -10.85 3.84
N GLU A 45 -3.11 -12.12 3.47
CA GLU A 45 -3.47 -12.56 2.12
C GLU A 45 -4.97 -12.35 1.91
N SER A 46 -5.29 -11.45 0.99
CA SER A 46 -6.66 -11.13 0.57
C SER A 46 -6.69 -10.92 -0.93
N ASN A 47 -7.74 -11.41 -1.56
CA ASN A 47 -8.03 -11.14 -2.97
C ASN A 47 -8.66 -9.75 -3.17
N GLU A 48 -8.97 -9.05 -2.07
CA GLU A 48 -9.54 -7.71 -2.07
C GLU A 48 -8.45 -6.66 -2.00
N LEU A 49 -8.56 -5.65 -2.86
CA LEU A 49 -7.71 -4.48 -2.73
C LEU A 49 -8.32 -3.50 -1.74
N ARG A 50 -7.65 -3.30 -0.60
CA ARG A 50 -8.15 -2.49 0.51
C ARG A 50 -7.18 -1.37 0.87
N ASN A 51 -7.71 -0.22 1.26
CA ASN A 51 -6.90 0.85 1.83
C ASN A 51 -6.61 0.62 3.31
N ILE A 52 -5.33 0.79 3.62
CA ILE A 52 -4.78 0.53 4.94
C ILE A 52 -5.27 1.58 5.94
N ALA A 53 -5.35 2.86 5.55
CA ALA A 53 -5.74 3.99 6.40
C ALA A 53 -7.23 4.03 6.77
N ASN A 54 -8.14 3.66 5.86
CA ASN A 54 -9.59 3.77 6.08
C ASN A 54 -10.38 2.46 5.96
N GLY A 55 -9.73 1.36 5.56
CA GLY A 55 -10.38 0.06 5.41
C GLY A 55 -11.28 -0.09 4.18
N VAL A 56 -11.38 0.93 3.33
CA VAL A 56 -12.30 0.89 2.18
C VAL A 56 -11.75 -0.08 1.13
N THR A 57 -12.63 -0.96 0.66
CA THR A 57 -12.31 -1.95 -0.36
C THR A 57 -12.60 -1.39 -1.75
N GLY A 58 -11.62 -1.47 -2.64
CA GLY A 58 -11.75 -1.08 -4.03
C GLY A 58 -12.67 -2.01 -4.82
N PRO A 59 -12.99 -1.67 -6.06
CA PRO A 59 -13.89 -2.46 -6.89
C PRO A 59 -13.29 -3.86 -7.16
N ALA A 60 -14.13 -4.89 -7.10
CA ALA A 60 -13.70 -6.29 -7.29
C ALA A 60 -13.09 -6.58 -8.67
N SER A 61 -13.36 -5.73 -9.67
CA SER A 61 -12.79 -5.87 -11.01
C SER A 61 -11.40 -5.24 -11.14
N ALA A 62 -11.01 -4.32 -10.23
CA ALA A 62 -9.69 -3.72 -10.28
C ALA A 62 -8.62 -4.72 -9.87
N ASN A 63 -7.64 -4.91 -10.75
CA ASN A 63 -6.59 -5.91 -10.60
C ASN A 63 -5.19 -5.35 -10.92
N PRO A 64 -4.79 -4.17 -10.39
CA PRO A 64 -3.48 -3.59 -10.69
C PRO A 64 -2.31 -4.47 -10.20
N HIS A 65 -2.54 -5.32 -9.20
CA HIS A 65 -1.54 -6.27 -8.70
C HIS A 65 -1.14 -7.31 -9.76
N LEU A 66 -1.98 -7.57 -10.76
CA LEU A 66 -1.70 -8.50 -11.87
C LEU A 66 -1.03 -7.81 -13.08
N LEU A 67 -0.60 -6.55 -12.95
CA LEU A 67 -0.02 -5.77 -14.05
C LEU A 67 1.10 -6.53 -14.78
N TYR A 68 2.00 -7.15 -14.02
CA TYR A 68 3.12 -7.90 -14.59
C TYR A 68 2.64 -9.11 -15.40
N GLU A 69 1.78 -9.94 -14.81
CA GLU A 69 1.27 -11.17 -15.44
C GLU A 69 0.44 -10.85 -16.70
N VAL A 70 -0.47 -9.89 -16.61
CA VAL A 70 -1.29 -9.44 -17.74
C VAL A 70 -0.42 -8.82 -18.83
N GLY A 71 0.56 -7.99 -18.45
CA GLY A 71 1.53 -7.42 -19.39
C GLY A 71 2.31 -8.51 -20.13
N MET A 72 2.75 -9.54 -19.42
CA MET A 72 3.46 -10.67 -20.04
C MET A 72 2.59 -11.50 -20.96
N ASN A 73 1.34 -11.73 -20.59
CA ASN A 73 0.36 -12.36 -21.48
C ASN A 73 0.11 -11.56 -22.76
N ILE A 74 0.13 -10.22 -22.70
CA ILE A 74 0.02 -9.37 -23.89
C ILE A 74 1.26 -9.53 -24.77
N VAL A 75 2.47 -9.47 -24.19
CA VAL A 75 3.73 -9.62 -24.94
C VAL A 75 3.82 -11.01 -25.60
N GLN A 76 3.43 -12.08 -24.91
CA GLN A 76 3.37 -13.42 -25.50
C GLN A 76 2.42 -13.50 -26.70
N LYS A 77 1.29 -12.79 -26.68
CA LYS A 77 0.37 -12.73 -27.83
C LYS A 77 0.96 -11.96 -29.02
N MET A 78 1.96 -11.11 -28.78
CA MET A 78 2.67 -10.41 -29.86
C MET A 78 3.69 -11.31 -30.55
N GLU A 79 4.15 -12.39 -29.91
CA GLU A 79 5.08 -13.33 -30.53
C GLU A 79 4.46 -13.97 -31.78
N GLY A 80 5.17 -13.88 -32.91
CA GLY A 80 4.70 -14.38 -34.20
C GLY A 80 3.63 -13.52 -34.90
N SER A 81 3.14 -12.47 -34.25
CA SER A 81 2.20 -11.51 -34.86
C SER A 81 2.94 -10.40 -35.59
N ASN A 82 2.39 -9.94 -36.72
CA ASN A 82 2.89 -8.75 -37.38
C ASN A 82 2.58 -7.50 -36.54
N ALA A 83 3.56 -6.62 -36.36
CA ALA A 83 3.41 -5.39 -35.59
C ALA A 83 2.30 -4.45 -36.11
N PHE A 84 1.97 -4.52 -37.40
CA PHE A 84 0.89 -3.72 -38.00
C PHE A 84 -0.51 -4.34 -37.80
N ASP A 85 -0.58 -5.64 -37.54
CA ASP A 85 -1.85 -6.36 -37.39
C ASP A 85 -2.26 -6.50 -35.92
N PHE A 86 -1.30 -6.40 -34.99
CA PHE A 86 -1.58 -6.52 -33.57
C PHE A 86 -2.24 -5.25 -33.01
N SER A 87 -3.46 -5.40 -32.48
CA SER A 87 -4.22 -4.30 -31.88
C SER A 87 -4.41 -4.50 -30.38
N PHE A 88 -4.03 -3.49 -29.60
CA PHE A 88 -4.24 -3.47 -28.15
C PHE A 88 -5.70 -3.19 -27.81
N ARG A 89 -6.32 -4.08 -27.02
CA ARG A 89 -7.71 -3.94 -26.58
C ARG A 89 -7.76 -3.59 -25.10
N LYS A 90 -8.59 -2.62 -24.74
CA LYS A 90 -8.78 -2.21 -23.32
C LYS A 90 -9.22 -3.36 -22.41
N LYS A 91 -10.03 -4.30 -22.92
CA LYS A 91 -10.48 -5.48 -22.18
C LYS A 91 -9.36 -6.48 -21.83
N ASP A 92 -8.23 -6.40 -22.52
CA ASP A 92 -7.08 -7.28 -22.29
C ASP A 92 -6.06 -6.63 -21.34
N GLN A 93 -6.26 -5.36 -20.98
CA GLN A 93 -5.42 -4.61 -20.04
C GLN A 93 -5.94 -4.78 -18.62
N VAL A 94 -5.08 -4.55 -17.62
CA VAL A 94 -5.52 -4.47 -16.23
C VAL A 94 -6.51 -3.32 -16.01
N GLU A 95 -7.48 -3.55 -15.14
CA GLU A 95 -8.38 -2.51 -14.70
C GLU A 95 -7.72 -1.70 -13.58
N SER A 96 -7.64 -0.38 -13.79
CA SER A 96 -7.06 0.54 -12.84
C SER A 96 -8.02 0.88 -11.70
N LEU A 97 -7.49 1.52 -10.66
CA LEU A 97 -8.24 1.89 -9.46
C LEU A 97 -9.24 3.00 -9.65
N GLY A 98 -9.04 3.84 -10.67
CA GLY A 98 -10.01 4.85 -11.10
C GLY A 98 -11.09 4.29 -12.03
N ALA A 99 -11.33 2.98 -12.03
CA ALA A 99 -12.37 2.36 -12.83
C ALA A 99 -13.75 2.91 -12.44
N LYS A 100 -14.65 3.00 -13.43
CA LYS A 100 -16.02 3.46 -13.19
C LYS A 100 -16.87 2.28 -12.75
N VAL A 101 -17.52 2.39 -11.59
CA VAL A 101 -18.51 1.38 -11.16
C VAL A 101 -19.88 1.76 -11.72
N THR A 102 -20.64 0.75 -12.12
CA THR A 102 -22.02 0.95 -12.58
C THR A 102 -22.96 0.85 -11.38
N ILE A 103 -23.56 1.97 -10.99
CA ILE A 103 -24.59 2.03 -9.95
C ILE A 103 -25.88 2.45 -10.65
N ASN A 104 -26.94 1.63 -10.56
CA ASN A 104 -28.24 1.92 -11.20
C ASN A 104 -28.13 2.30 -12.70
N ALA A 105 -27.32 1.56 -13.45
CA ALA A 105 -27.01 1.80 -14.88
C ALA A 105 -26.23 3.09 -15.20
N GLU A 106 -25.81 3.86 -14.19
CA GLU A 106 -24.96 5.03 -14.34
C GLU A 106 -23.50 4.69 -14.00
N LYS A 107 -22.55 5.12 -14.84
CA LYS A 107 -21.11 4.88 -14.63
C LYS A 107 -20.52 6.01 -13.79
N VAL A 108 -20.35 5.77 -12.50
CA VAL A 108 -19.78 6.74 -11.55
C VAL A 108 -18.27 6.54 -11.48
N PRO A 109 -17.45 7.60 -11.66
CA PRO A 109 -16.01 7.52 -11.48
C PRO A 109 -15.68 7.31 -10.00
N ILE A 110 -14.77 6.39 -9.74
CA ILE A 110 -14.17 6.21 -8.42
C ILE A 110 -12.98 7.16 -8.31
N ASP A 111 -12.93 7.94 -7.23
CA ASP A 111 -11.74 8.69 -6.85
C ASP A 111 -10.76 7.75 -6.13
N PRO A 112 -9.59 7.46 -6.74
CA PRO A 112 -8.61 6.61 -6.10
C PRO A 112 -8.00 7.26 -4.85
N GLN A 113 -8.02 8.59 -4.68
CA GLN A 113 -7.48 9.25 -3.48
C GLN A 113 -8.36 9.09 -2.25
N LEU A 114 -9.66 8.87 -2.44
CA LEU A 114 -10.56 8.50 -1.35
C LEU A 114 -10.43 7.01 -1.00
N LEU A 115 -10.10 6.20 -2.01
CA LEU A 115 -9.90 4.77 -1.86
C LEU A 115 -8.51 4.38 -1.42
N PHE A 116 -7.46 5.20 -1.54
CA PHE A 116 -6.04 4.88 -1.24
C PHE A 116 -5.32 6.05 -0.58
#